data_AF-A0A413H322-F1
#
_entry.id   AF-A0A413H322-F1
#
_cell.length_a   1.000
_cell.length_b   1.000
_cell.length_c   1.000
_cell.angle_alpha   90.00
_cell.angle_beta   90.00
_cell.angle_gamma   90.00
#
_symmetry.space_group_name_H-M   'P 1'
#
loop_
_entity.id
_entity.type
_entity.pdbx_description
1 polymer ?
#
loop_
_entity_poly.entity_id
_entity_poly.type
_entity_poly.pdbx_seq_one_letter_code
_entity_poly.pdbx_strand_id
1 'polypeptide(L)'
;MNGVQRRKKRHNSIDVINELYQRRRPVYMRGDRKNFIGISWKGHAWVCEGIKSANLTVEYFVEYLIKINGEYIYSTAGGPTWDTPINSTGIGIESFYYNWGWGSGGGNGWYGNPSSPNGSYEYDRKDLYVTPK
;
A
#
# COMPACT_ATOMS: atom_id res chain seq x y z
N MET A 1 21.45 -25.61 12.12
CA MET A 1 20.55 -24.56 12.65
C MET A 1 20.37 -23.52 11.55
N ASN A 2 19.18 -23.42 10.96
CA ASN A 2 18.92 -22.40 9.94
C ASN A 2 18.79 -21.04 10.65
N GLY A 3 19.67 -20.10 10.31
CA GLY A 3 19.66 -18.77 10.89
C GLY A 3 18.50 -17.94 10.38
N VAL A 4 18.20 -16.83 11.06
CA VAL A 4 17.20 -15.87 10.61
C VAL A 4 17.84 -14.48 10.62
N GLN A 5 17.66 -13.73 9.55
CA GLN A 5 18.05 -12.32 9.48
C GLN A 5 16.84 -11.43 9.81
N ARG A 6 17.10 -10.36 10.56
CA ARG A 6 16.08 -9.40 11.01
C ARG A 6 16.49 -8.00 10.58
N ARG A 7 15.56 -7.25 9.97
CA ARG A 7 15.78 -5.85 9.56
C ARG A 7 14.63 -4.99 10.03
N LYS A 8 14.92 -3.99 10.88
CA LYS A 8 13.93 -3.00 11.34
C LYS A 8 14.07 -1.72 10.55
N LYS A 9 12.98 -1.15 10.04
CA LYS A 9 12.97 0.13 9.31
C LYS A 9 11.72 0.94 9.57
N ARG A 10 11.73 2.22 9.18
CA ARG A 10 10.50 3.04 9.13
C ARG A 10 9.51 2.38 8.17
N HIS A 11 8.24 2.52 8.47
CA HIS A 11 7.20 1.91 7.65
C HIS A 11 7.25 2.42 6.20
N ASN A 12 7.14 1.49 5.25
CA ASN A 12 7.04 1.76 3.83
C ASN A 12 6.10 0.73 3.21
N SER A 13 4.98 1.18 2.64
CA SER A 13 3.95 0.30 2.11
C SER A 13 4.47 -0.61 0.99
N ILE A 14 5.37 -0.13 0.13
CA ILE A 14 5.93 -0.92 -0.98
C ILE A 14 6.75 -2.09 -0.45
N ASP A 15 7.54 -1.85 0.59
CA ASP A 15 8.32 -2.90 1.23
C ASP A 15 7.45 -3.98 1.88
N VAL A 16 6.37 -3.55 2.53
CA VAL A 16 5.36 -4.44 3.12
C VAL A 16 4.65 -5.25 2.03
N ILE A 17 4.22 -4.61 0.94
CA ILE A 17 3.63 -5.30 -0.23
C ILE A 17 4.58 -6.38 -0.72
N ASN A 18 5.87 -6.06 -0.92
CA ASN A 18 6.83 -7.01 -1.45
C ASN A 18 6.99 -8.23 -0.52
N GLU A 19 6.99 -8.03 0.80
CA GLU A 19 7.01 -9.17 1.71
C GLU A 19 5.73 -10.01 1.66
N LEU A 20 4.57 -9.37 1.69
CA LEU A 20 3.29 -10.08 1.76
C LEU A 20 2.96 -10.77 0.44
N TYR A 21 3.12 -10.07 -0.68
CA TYR A 21 2.69 -10.52 -1.99
C TYR A 21 3.74 -11.41 -2.66
N GLN A 22 4.98 -10.95 -2.75
CA GLN A 22 6.04 -11.68 -3.47
C GLN A 22 6.65 -12.77 -2.61
N ARG A 23 6.91 -12.49 -1.32
CA ARG A 23 7.63 -13.42 -0.43
C ARG A 23 6.72 -14.23 0.48
N ARG A 24 5.42 -13.91 0.52
CA ARG A 24 4.40 -14.58 1.34
C ARG A 24 4.78 -14.61 2.82
N ARG A 25 5.35 -13.51 3.33
CA ARG A 25 5.83 -13.40 4.72
C ARG A 25 5.07 -12.31 5.47
N PRO A 26 4.53 -12.62 6.66
CA PRO A 26 3.93 -11.60 7.50
C PRO A 26 4.99 -10.61 8.01
N VAL A 27 4.57 -9.38 8.26
CA VAL A 27 5.44 -8.30 8.73
C VAL A 27 5.01 -7.89 10.12
N TYR A 28 5.94 -7.93 11.08
CA TYR A 28 5.71 -7.32 12.39
C TYR A 28 5.74 -5.80 12.24
N MET A 29 4.75 -5.14 12.81
CA MET A 29 4.60 -3.69 12.76
C MET A 29 4.43 -3.13 14.16
N ARG A 30 4.86 -1.89 14.35
CA ARG A 30 4.51 -1.08 15.51
C ARG A 30 4.23 0.35 15.10
N GLY A 31 3.49 1.03 15.93
CA GLY A 31 3.19 2.44 15.80
C GLY A 31 2.67 3.00 17.11
N ASP A 32 2.55 4.31 17.11
CA ASP A 32 2.30 5.11 18.29
C ASP A 32 0.97 5.87 18.10
N ARG A 33 0.24 6.13 19.20
CA ARG A 33 -0.99 6.93 19.17
C ARG A 33 -0.67 8.42 18.99
N LYS A 34 -1.68 9.21 18.60
CA LYS A 34 -1.57 10.65 18.32
C LYS A 34 -0.64 11.36 19.30
N ASN A 35 0.41 11.96 18.74
CA ASN A 35 1.38 12.74 19.48
C ASN A 35 0.74 14.11 19.82
N PHE A 36 0.64 14.43 21.11
CA PHE A 36 0.40 15.80 21.56
C PHE A 36 1.72 16.32 22.16
N ILE A 37 2.31 17.32 21.49
CA ILE A 37 3.53 18.04 21.94
C ILE A 37 4.69 17.09 22.32
N GLY A 38 5.11 16.23 21.39
CA GLY A 38 6.34 15.43 21.52
C GLY A 38 6.30 14.28 22.53
N ILE A 39 5.19 14.08 23.25
CA ILE A 39 5.02 12.93 24.14
C ILE A 39 4.02 11.96 23.51
N SER A 40 4.51 10.81 23.09
CA SER A 40 3.67 9.72 22.61
C SER A 40 3.15 8.90 23.79
N TRP A 41 1.83 8.87 23.96
CA TRP A 41 1.20 8.12 25.04
C TRP A 41 0.59 6.83 24.48
N LYS A 42 1.35 5.74 24.63
CA LYS A 42 0.98 4.32 24.36
C LYS A 42 1.07 3.90 22.89
N GLY A 43 2.23 3.35 22.52
CA GLY A 43 2.41 2.57 21.30
C GLY A 43 1.80 1.18 21.37
N HIS A 44 1.61 0.57 20.22
CA HIS A 44 1.14 -0.81 20.07
C HIS A 44 1.88 -1.50 18.92
N ALA A 45 1.88 -2.83 18.95
CA ALA A 45 2.45 -3.66 17.91
C ALA A 45 1.44 -4.68 17.41
N TRP A 46 1.52 -5.00 16.13
CA TRP A 46 0.61 -5.91 15.45
C TRP A 46 1.36 -6.63 14.33
N VAL A 47 0.71 -7.63 13.73
CA VAL A 47 1.25 -8.34 12.56
C VAL A 47 0.39 -8.00 11.36
N CYS A 48 1.04 -7.65 10.25
CA CYS A 48 0.39 -7.56 8.96
C CYS A 48 0.56 -8.90 8.23
N GLU A 49 -0.56 -9.53 7.89
CA GLU A 49 -0.59 -10.91 7.38
C GLU A 49 -1.15 -10.99 5.96
N GLY A 50 -1.74 -9.90 5.45
CA GLY A 50 -2.40 -9.90 4.16
C GLY A 50 -2.45 -8.54 3.51
N ILE A 51 -2.62 -8.56 2.19
CA ILE A 51 -2.84 -7.38 1.36
C ILE A 51 -4.05 -7.61 0.45
N LYS A 52 -4.91 -6.61 0.37
CA LYS A 52 -6.00 -6.53 -0.58
C LYS A 52 -5.73 -5.38 -1.53
N SER A 53 -5.58 -5.69 -2.81
CA SER A 53 -5.35 -4.72 -3.88
C SER A 53 -6.57 -4.58 -4.77
N ALA A 54 -6.86 -3.36 -5.20
CA ALA A 54 -7.71 -3.06 -6.34
C ALA A 54 -6.84 -2.63 -7.52
N ASN A 55 -7.12 -3.18 -8.68
CA ASN A 55 -6.56 -2.68 -9.92
C ASN A 55 -7.32 -1.42 -10.31
N LEU A 56 -6.95 -0.27 -9.73
CA LEU A 56 -7.42 1.03 -10.23
C LEU A 56 -6.31 1.62 -11.08
N THR A 57 -6.47 1.51 -12.39
CA THR A 57 -5.62 2.21 -13.34
C THR A 57 -6.48 3.22 -14.09
N VAL A 58 -6.15 4.50 -13.94
CA VAL A 58 -6.76 5.60 -14.69
C VAL A 58 -5.67 6.18 -15.57
N GLU A 59 -5.86 6.13 -16.88
CA GLU A 59 -4.90 6.62 -17.86
C GLU A 59 -5.43 7.90 -18.51
N TYR A 60 -4.57 8.92 -18.56
CA TYR A 60 -4.85 10.20 -19.21
C TYR A 60 -3.88 10.35 -20.38
N PHE A 61 -4.39 10.71 -21.54
CA PHE A 61 -3.58 11.00 -22.73
C PHE A 61 -3.91 12.40 -23.27
N VAL A 62 -2.92 13.01 -23.94
CA VAL A 62 -3.07 14.33 -24.58
C VAL A 62 -2.94 14.13 -26.09
N GLU A 63 -3.93 14.58 -26.84
CA GLU A 63 -3.94 14.51 -28.30
C GLU A 63 -3.98 15.92 -28.88
N TYR A 64 -3.29 16.14 -30.00
CA TYR A 64 -3.37 17.39 -30.72
C TYR A 64 -4.66 17.42 -31.54
N LEU A 65 -5.49 18.45 -31.35
CA LEU A 65 -6.61 18.72 -32.24
C LEU A 65 -6.14 19.60 -33.40
N ILE A 66 -6.14 19.06 -34.62
CA ILE A 66 -5.70 19.74 -35.83
C ILE A 66 -6.86 19.89 -36.82
N LYS A 67 -6.84 20.96 -37.62
CA LYS A 67 -7.88 21.22 -38.63
C LYS A 67 -7.36 20.92 -40.03
N ILE A 68 -7.99 19.98 -40.73
CA ILE A 68 -7.65 19.58 -42.10
C ILE A 68 -8.92 19.64 -42.94
N ASN A 69 -8.88 20.34 -44.07
CA ASN A 69 -10.00 20.46 -45.02
C ASN A 69 -11.36 20.86 -44.41
N GLY A 70 -11.35 21.64 -43.32
CA GLY A 70 -12.56 22.11 -42.64
C GLY A 70 -12.99 21.26 -41.45
N GLU A 71 -12.47 20.04 -41.30
CA GLU A 71 -12.79 19.14 -40.19
C GLU A 71 -11.70 19.15 -39.12
N TYR A 72 -12.12 18.96 -37.86
CA TYR A 72 -11.20 18.80 -36.72
C TYR A 72 -10.91 17.33 -36.51
N ILE A 73 -9.62 16.98 -36.44
CA ILE A 73 -9.14 15.61 -36.31
C ILE A 73 -8.14 15.57 -35.16
N TYR A 74 -8.25 14.54 -34.31
CA TYR A 74 -7.26 14.26 -33.28
C TYR A 74 -6.04 13.57 -33.89
N SER A 75 -4.84 14.04 -33.56
CA SER A 75 -3.57 13.57 -34.12
C SER A 75 -2.55 13.28 -33.03
N THR A 76 -1.93 12.10 -33.10
CA THR A 76 -0.79 11.67 -32.27
C THR A 76 0.20 10.86 -33.15
N ALA A 77 1.46 10.74 -32.74
CA ALA A 77 2.43 9.87 -33.38
C ALA A 77 2.14 8.40 -33.01
N GLY A 78 1.18 7.78 -33.71
CA GLY A 78 0.76 6.39 -33.46
C GLY A 78 -0.72 6.10 -33.75
N GLY A 79 -1.55 7.13 -33.97
CA GLY A 79 -3.00 7.01 -34.09
C GLY A 79 -3.72 7.44 -32.80
N PRO A 80 -5.01 7.80 -32.87
CA PRO A 80 -5.72 8.27 -31.69
C PRO A 80 -5.78 7.20 -30.59
N THR A 81 -5.42 7.61 -29.39
CA THR A 81 -5.34 6.78 -28.17
C THR A 81 -6.70 6.22 -27.75
N TRP A 82 -7.81 6.82 -28.21
CA TRP A 82 -9.15 6.25 -28.00
C TRP A 82 -9.40 4.97 -28.82
N ASP A 83 -8.72 4.79 -29.95
CA ASP A 83 -8.87 3.63 -30.84
C ASP A 83 -7.95 2.47 -30.40
N THR A 84 -6.79 2.80 -29.82
CA THR A 84 -5.86 1.83 -29.20
C THR A 84 -5.33 2.34 -27.86
N PRO A 85 -6.11 2.24 -26.77
CA PRO A 85 -5.63 2.62 -25.46
C PRO A 85 -4.44 1.73 -25.05
N ILE A 86 -3.38 2.35 -24.53
CA ILE A 86 -2.27 1.60 -23.93
C ILE A 86 -2.80 0.86 -22.71
N ASN A 87 -2.29 -0.36 -22.48
CA ASN A 87 -2.58 -1.05 -21.23
C ASN A 87 -1.68 -0.47 -20.13
N SER A 88 -2.24 0.34 -19.25
CA SER A 88 -1.54 0.70 -18.01
C SER A 88 -1.77 -0.37 -16.93
N THR A 89 -0.72 -0.71 -16.18
CA THR A 89 -0.77 -1.67 -15.08
C THR A 89 -0.37 -0.98 -13.79
N GLY A 90 -1.34 -0.71 -12.91
CA GLY A 90 -1.11 -0.22 -11.56
C GLY A 90 -1.76 -1.12 -10.50
N ILE A 91 -1.04 -1.40 -9.42
CA ILE A 91 -1.60 -2.03 -8.22
C ILE A 91 -1.99 -0.90 -7.26
N GLY A 92 -3.30 -0.64 -7.13
CA GLY A 92 -3.85 0.17 -6.04
C GLY A 92 -3.99 -0.68 -4.79
N ILE A 93 -3.39 -0.29 -3.67
CA ILE A 93 -3.59 -1.01 -2.40
C ILE A 93 -4.89 -0.49 -1.79
N GLU A 94 -5.87 -1.38 -1.55
CA GLU A 94 -7.07 -0.99 -0.81
C GLU A 94 -6.81 -1.04 0.69
N SER A 95 -6.21 -2.13 1.18
CA SER A 95 -6.05 -2.36 2.61
C SER A 95 -5.06 -3.48 2.94
N PHE A 96 -4.60 -3.47 4.19
CA PHE A 96 -3.77 -4.51 4.79
C PHE A 96 -4.56 -5.26 5.87
N TYR A 97 -4.35 -6.58 5.98
CA TYR A 97 -4.94 -7.36 7.06
C TYR A 97 -4.06 -7.28 8.30
N TYR A 98 -4.58 -6.65 9.36
CA TYR A 98 -3.89 -6.49 10.63
C TYR A 98 -4.44 -7.46 11.67
N ASN A 99 -3.53 -8.25 12.22
CA ASN A 99 -3.73 -9.05 13.42
C ASN A 99 -3.19 -8.27 14.62
N TRP A 100 -4.10 -7.72 15.42
CA TRP A 100 -3.78 -6.83 16.53
C TRP A 100 -3.30 -7.55 17.79
N GLY A 101 -3.44 -8.88 17.85
CA GLY A 101 -2.98 -9.68 18.99
C GLY A 101 -3.86 -9.57 20.25
N TRP A 102 -5.13 -9.17 20.12
CA TRP A 102 -6.06 -9.03 21.25
C TRP A 102 -7.07 -10.19 21.38
N GLY A 103 -6.85 -11.30 20.68
CA GLY A 103 -7.73 -12.47 20.74
C GLY A 103 -9.00 -12.32 19.91
N SER A 104 -9.96 -13.23 20.14
CA SER A 104 -11.23 -13.29 19.38
C SER A 104 -12.04 -12.01 19.58
N GLY A 105 -12.51 -11.40 18.49
CA GLY A 105 -13.20 -10.11 18.53
C GLY A 105 -12.29 -8.89 18.76
N GLY A 106 -10.97 -9.09 18.87
CA GLY A 106 -9.98 -8.04 19.12
C GLY A 106 -9.73 -7.07 17.95
N GLY A 107 -10.64 -7.00 16.99
CA GLY A 107 -10.55 -6.07 15.85
C GLY A 107 -9.63 -6.50 14.72
N ASN A 108 -9.24 -7.78 14.62
CA ASN A 108 -8.50 -8.24 13.44
C ASN A 108 -9.30 -7.99 12.16
N GLY A 109 -8.66 -7.51 11.09
CA GLY A 109 -9.40 -7.11 9.90
C GLY A 109 -8.59 -6.35 8.86
N TRP A 110 -9.30 -5.84 7.86
CA TRP A 110 -8.74 -5.07 6.74
C TRP A 110 -8.75 -3.58 7.03
N TYR A 111 -7.60 -2.94 6.87
CA TYR A 111 -7.40 -1.54 7.23
C TYR A 111 -6.56 -0.79 6.20
N GLY A 112 -6.97 0.42 5.81
CA GLY A 112 -6.14 1.33 5.01
C GLY A 112 -5.04 2.00 5.84
N ASN A 113 -5.35 2.34 7.10
CA ASN A 113 -4.43 2.87 8.10
C ASN A 113 -4.54 2.06 9.38
N PRO A 114 -3.51 1.99 10.25
CA PRO A 114 -3.53 1.19 11.47
C PRO A 114 -4.43 1.82 12.55
N SER A 115 -5.73 1.85 12.28
CA SER A 115 -6.79 2.38 13.14
C SER A 115 -7.67 1.23 13.62
N SER A 116 -7.35 0.70 14.78
CA SER A 116 -8.11 -0.35 15.45
C SER A 116 -9.29 0.23 16.24
N PRO A 117 -10.25 -0.60 16.68
CA PRO A 117 -11.29 -0.16 17.63
C PRO A 117 -10.75 0.46 18.92
N ASN A 118 -9.52 0.12 19.33
CA ASN A 118 -8.90 0.64 20.54
C ASN A 118 -8.00 1.87 20.30
N GLY A 119 -7.91 2.35 19.05
CA GLY A 119 -7.17 3.56 18.70
C GLY A 119 -6.39 3.48 17.37
N SER A 120 -5.94 4.66 16.91
CA SER A 120 -5.05 4.84 15.75
C SER A 120 -3.58 4.82 16.18
N TYR A 121 -2.79 4.00 15.49
CA TYR A 121 -1.34 3.81 15.71
C TYR A 121 -0.53 4.25 14.48
N GLU A 122 -0.98 5.29 13.79
CA GLU A 122 -0.40 5.75 12.53
C GLU A 122 0.92 6.50 12.66
N TYR A 123 1.33 6.85 13.88
CA TYR A 123 2.53 7.64 14.15
C TYR A 123 3.75 6.77 14.44
N ASP A 124 4.95 7.31 14.16
CA ASP A 124 6.26 6.70 14.47
C ASP A 124 6.38 5.20 14.10
N ARG A 125 5.76 4.85 12.95
CA ARG A 125 5.63 3.48 12.49
C ARG A 125 6.97 2.86 12.12
N LYS A 126 7.19 1.64 12.60
CA LYS A 126 8.36 0.82 12.29
C LYS A 126 7.95 -0.61 12.02
N ASP A 127 8.56 -1.19 11.00
CA ASP A 127 8.33 -2.55 10.54
C ASP A 127 9.57 -3.40 10.78
N LEU A 128 9.36 -4.66 11.13
CA LEU A 128 10.41 -5.67 11.31
C LEU A 128 10.21 -6.79 10.28
N TYR A 129 11.21 -6.92 9.42
CA TYR A 129 11.28 -7.91 8.36
C TYR A 129 12.12 -9.09 8.84
N VAL A 130 11.58 -10.30 8.71
CA VAL A 130 12.21 -11.53 9.19
C VAL A 130 12.39 -12.46 8.00
N THR A 131 13.64 -12.78 7.67
CA THR A 131 13.97 -13.60 6.51
C THR A 131 14.79 -14.81 6.93
N PRO A 132 14.42 -16.05 6.52
CA PRO A 132 15.26 -17.21 6.68
C PRO A 132 16.62 -16.98 6.01
N LYS A 133 17.70 -17.48 6.63
CA LYS A 133 19.02 -17.61 5.99
C LYS A 133 19.10 -18.93 5.26
#